data_AF-A0A183U826-F1
#
_entry.id   AF-A0A183U826-F1
#
_cell.length_a   1.000
_cell.length_b   1.000
_cell.length_c   1.000
_cell.angle_alpha   90.00
_cell.angle_beta   90.00
_cell.angle_gamma   90.00
#
_symmetry.space_group_name_H-M   'P 1'
#
loop_
_entity.id
_entity.type
_entity.pdbx_description
1 polymer ?
#
loop_
_entity_poly.entity_id
_entity_poly.type
_entity_poly.pdbx_seq_one_letter_code
_entity_poly.pdbx_strand_id
1 'polypeptide(L)'
;MLKAVLETANQQQQALLEQVARILSAIGPAASPASAAEFVINSLSTRLPEFTYDPHNGCTSDVWINRYEDVIVQDGSTLDEAAKGRLTVSKLDVAAYVRFTNHILPKRASELCSDDTVKTLKELFGHNTSAFALRYTYLKTQRNGESLSDYIGMVNRRHEMAEFNAIIPEQMKYLVSICGLHTPDDADIRTRALRKMEDNPQTTFKGLSLEVQQILNIRRDAKLLGNPPSLLQPDNPPSPCFRCGGSHWARNCYFINKTCHNCKLIGHKKGYCKNFTNKEKQNRKKSRATSNVGVIASTGTDVALVNRIYRKVKISGATIRMRLNTGVDVTLLSVKDWIKINHPKLLPSLVKLKSANNKDIK
;
A
#
# COMPACT_ATOMS: atom_id res chain seq x y z
N MET A 1 45.19 79.81 -16.08
CA MET A 1 45.55 78.42 -16.44
C MET A 1 44.80 77.41 -15.57
N LEU A 2 44.87 77.47 -14.24
CA LEU A 2 44.14 76.55 -13.32
C LEU A 2 42.62 76.51 -13.48
N LYS A 3 41.93 77.64 -13.68
CA LYS A 3 40.47 77.67 -13.90
C LYS A 3 40.03 76.93 -15.16
N ALA A 4 40.74 77.13 -16.27
CA ALA A 4 40.43 76.48 -17.54
C ALA A 4 40.62 74.95 -17.44
N VAL A 5 41.68 74.50 -16.77
CA VAL A 5 41.93 73.07 -16.53
C VAL A 5 40.82 72.44 -15.67
N LEU A 6 40.34 73.16 -14.66
CA LEU A 6 39.24 72.70 -13.80
C LEU A 6 37.90 72.62 -14.54
N GLU A 7 37.60 73.60 -15.41
CA GLU A 7 36.41 73.58 -16.26
C GLU A 7 36.44 72.43 -17.27
N THR A 8 37.61 72.18 -17.87
CA THR A 8 37.77 71.08 -18.83
C THR A 8 37.61 69.71 -18.14
N ALA A 9 38.15 69.56 -16.93
CA ALA A 9 38.00 68.35 -16.12
C ALA A 9 36.54 68.11 -15.72
N ASN A 10 35.80 69.15 -15.32
CA ASN A 10 34.39 69.04 -14.99
C ASN A 10 33.54 68.68 -16.22
N GLN A 11 33.81 69.25 -17.38
CA GLN A 11 33.11 68.90 -18.63
C GLN A 11 33.37 67.45 -19.05
N GLN A 12 34.60 66.97 -18.92
CA GLN A 12 34.91 65.55 -19.17
C GLN A 12 34.19 64.63 -18.19
N GLN A 13 34.12 64.98 -16.90
CA GLN A 13 33.42 64.19 -15.90
C GLN A 13 31.90 64.15 -16.17
N GLN A 14 31.30 65.26 -16.60
CA GLN A 14 29.89 65.33 -16.99
C GLN A 14 29.58 64.46 -18.21
N ALA A 15 30.43 64.53 -19.24
CA ALA A 15 30.30 63.72 -20.45
C ALA A 15 30.42 62.21 -20.15
N LEU A 16 31.32 61.84 -19.23
CA LEU A 16 31.50 60.45 -18.82
C LEU A 16 30.27 59.94 -18.05
N LEU A 17 29.68 60.77 -17.18
CA LEU A 17 28.45 60.44 -16.45
C LEU A 17 27.25 60.26 -17.41
N GLU A 18 27.11 61.12 -18.42
CA GLU A 18 26.05 60.97 -19.44
C GLU A 18 26.23 59.72 -20.31
N GLN A 19 27.49 59.34 -20.58
CA GLN A 19 27.80 58.13 -21.34
C GLN A 19 27.50 56.88 -20.51
N VAL A 20 27.83 56.88 -19.22
CA VAL A 20 27.47 55.81 -18.28
C VAL A 20 25.95 55.71 -18.12
N ALA A 21 25.23 56.83 -18.01
CA ALA A 21 23.77 56.84 -17.94
C ALA A 21 23.11 56.27 -19.21
N ARG A 22 23.66 56.58 -20.39
CA ARG A 22 23.21 56.00 -21.67
C ARG A 22 23.48 54.49 -21.76
N ILE A 23 24.64 54.04 -21.30
CA ILE A 23 24.98 52.62 -21.24
C ILE A 23 24.05 51.87 -20.28
N LEU A 24 23.78 52.43 -19.09
CA LEU A 24 22.85 51.84 -18.13
C LEU A 24 21.40 51.79 -18.62
N SER A 25 20.95 52.81 -19.37
CA SER A 25 19.63 52.83 -20.02
C SER A 25 19.53 51.81 -21.16
N ALA A 26 20.61 51.59 -21.91
CA ALA A 26 20.69 50.57 -22.95
C ALA A 26 20.82 49.13 -22.41
N ILE A 27 21.26 48.97 -21.15
CA ILE A 27 21.32 47.69 -20.41
C ILE A 27 20.04 47.46 -19.57
N GLY A 28 18.96 48.22 -19.80
CA GLY A 28 17.65 47.83 -19.29
C GLY A 28 17.35 46.38 -19.70
N PRO A 29 16.77 45.54 -18.83
CA PRO A 29 16.56 44.13 -19.15
C PRO A 29 15.59 44.06 -20.34
N ALA A 30 16.12 43.85 -21.54
CA ALA A 30 15.37 43.42 -22.71
C ALA A 30 15.00 41.94 -22.53
N ALA A 31 14.37 41.62 -21.40
CA ALA A 31 13.75 40.34 -21.16
C ALA A 31 12.40 40.38 -21.87
N SER A 32 12.20 39.50 -22.86
CA SER A 32 10.86 39.24 -23.39
C SER A 32 9.89 38.93 -22.23
N PRO A 33 8.62 39.35 -22.26
CA PRO A 33 7.64 39.05 -21.21
C PRO A 33 7.61 37.56 -20.83
N ALA A 34 7.84 36.66 -21.79
CA ALA A 34 7.95 35.23 -21.56
C ALA A 34 9.16 34.85 -20.69
N SER A 35 10.32 35.48 -20.91
CA SER A 35 11.54 35.24 -20.11
C SER A 35 11.43 35.82 -18.70
N ALA A 36 10.68 36.92 -18.52
CA ALA A 36 10.41 37.49 -17.21
C ALA A 36 9.46 36.58 -16.39
N ALA A 37 8.39 36.08 -17.00
CA ALA A 37 7.47 35.14 -16.36
C ALA A 37 8.17 33.81 -15.99
N GLU A 38 9.04 33.29 -16.86
CA GLU A 38 9.82 32.09 -16.60
C GLU A 38 10.82 32.29 -15.45
N PHE A 39 11.46 33.46 -15.37
CA PHE A 39 12.30 33.83 -14.23
C PHE A 39 11.51 33.89 -12.92
N VAL A 40 10.32 34.50 -12.93
CA VAL A 40 9.42 34.55 -11.76
C VAL A 40 9.00 33.14 -11.34
N ILE A 41 8.57 32.29 -12.28
CA ILE A 41 8.18 30.89 -11.99
C ILE A 41 9.34 30.13 -11.36
N ASN A 42 10.55 30.23 -11.92
CA ASN A 42 11.72 29.55 -11.37
C ASN A 42 12.08 30.05 -9.96
N SER A 43 12.05 31.37 -9.76
CA SER A 43 12.26 31.99 -8.45
C SER A 43 11.25 31.50 -7.40
N LEU A 44 9.95 31.58 -7.71
CA LEU A 44 8.88 31.12 -6.81
C LEU A 44 8.98 29.61 -6.57
N SER A 45 9.28 28.82 -7.61
CA SER A 45 9.43 27.38 -7.49
C SER A 45 10.52 27.02 -6.46
N THR A 46 11.66 27.73 -6.43
CA THR A 46 12.70 27.44 -5.41
C THR A 46 12.28 27.72 -3.97
N ARG A 47 11.27 28.58 -3.77
CA ARG A 47 10.75 28.94 -2.44
C ARG A 47 9.61 28.04 -1.98
N LEU A 48 8.97 27.32 -2.91
CA LEU A 48 7.88 26.40 -2.63
C LEU A 48 8.43 24.98 -2.46
N PRO A 49 8.24 24.35 -1.29
CA PRO A 49 8.61 22.95 -1.11
C PRO A 49 7.64 22.02 -1.84
N GLU A 50 8.07 20.78 -2.07
CA GLU A 50 7.19 19.72 -2.56
C GLU A 50 6.06 19.45 -1.54
N PHE A 51 4.86 19.21 -2.04
CA PHE A 51 3.68 18.84 -1.29
C PHE A 51 3.58 17.31 -1.21
N THR A 52 3.60 16.80 0.02
CA THR A 52 3.36 15.39 0.34
C THR A 52 2.09 15.28 1.17
N TYR A 53 1.16 14.44 0.73
CA TYR A 53 -0.10 14.24 1.43
C TYR A 53 0.03 13.20 2.56
N ASP A 54 -0.15 13.65 3.80
CA ASP A 54 -0.24 12.80 4.99
C ASP A 54 -1.27 13.38 5.97
N PRO A 55 -2.55 12.96 5.87
CA PRO A 55 -3.62 13.53 6.69
C PRO A 55 -3.48 13.19 8.18
N HIS A 56 -2.81 12.08 8.54
CA HIS A 56 -2.63 11.67 9.94
C HIS A 56 -1.59 12.50 10.68
N ASN A 57 -0.63 13.02 9.92
CA ASN A 57 0.31 14.03 10.39
C ASN A 57 -0.08 15.41 9.86
N GLY A 58 -1.36 15.66 9.56
CA GLY A 58 -1.91 16.97 9.17
C GLY A 58 -1.29 17.64 7.94
N CYS A 59 -0.50 16.93 7.14
CA CYS A 59 0.03 17.41 5.87
C CYS A 59 -1.09 17.34 4.82
N THR A 60 -1.99 18.30 4.89
CA THR A 60 -3.13 18.47 3.99
C THR A 60 -2.87 19.64 3.04
N SER A 61 -3.60 19.68 1.93
CA SER A 61 -3.53 20.82 1.01
C SER A 61 -3.97 22.12 1.69
N ASP A 62 -4.90 22.08 2.65
CA ASP A 62 -5.33 23.27 3.38
C ASP A 62 -4.15 23.93 4.12
N VAL A 63 -3.36 23.14 4.84
CA VAL A 63 -2.20 23.64 5.59
C VAL A 63 -1.11 24.13 4.64
N TRP A 64 -0.83 23.38 3.57
CA TRP A 64 0.22 23.76 2.62
C TRP A 64 -0.15 25.03 1.85
N ILE A 65 -1.39 25.12 1.34
CA ILE A 65 -1.87 26.29 0.60
C ILE A 65 -1.90 27.51 1.51
N ASN A 66 -2.46 27.42 2.72
CA ASN A 66 -2.49 28.56 3.65
C ASN A 66 -1.08 29.08 3.98
N ARG A 67 -0.09 28.18 4.10
CA ARG A 67 1.30 28.58 4.37
C ARG A 67 1.95 29.32 3.20
N TYR A 68 1.57 29.02 1.97
CA TYR A 68 2.25 29.51 0.76
C TYR A 68 1.36 30.36 -0.16
N GLU A 69 0.14 30.69 0.27
CA GLU A 69 -0.82 31.47 -0.49
C GLU A 69 -0.23 32.82 -0.88
N ASP A 70 0.37 33.55 0.05
CA ASP A 70 1.01 34.84 -0.24
C ASP A 70 2.15 34.71 -1.26
N VAL A 71 2.94 33.64 -1.19
CA VAL A 71 4.03 33.40 -2.16
C VAL A 71 3.47 33.15 -3.56
N ILE A 72 2.32 32.47 -3.67
CA ILE A 72 1.70 32.17 -4.96
C ILE A 72 0.93 33.38 -5.49
N VAL A 73 0.23 34.11 -4.62
CA VAL A 73 -0.70 35.18 -4.98
C VAL A 73 -0.01 36.54 -5.07
N GLN A 74 0.70 36.96 -4.02
CA GLN A 74 1.35 38.28 -3.97
C GLN A 74 2.62 38.30 -4.82
N ASP A 75 3.55 37.37 -4.56
CA ASP A 75 4.83 37.34 -5.27
C ASP A 75 4.67 36.82 -6.72
N GLY A 76 3.60 36.07 -6.98
CA GLY A 76 3.17 35.63 -8.31
C GLY A 76 2.16 36.57 -8.99
N SER A 77 1.95 37.79 -8.50
CA SER A 77 0.93 38.72 -9.03
C SER A 77 1.08 39.05 -10.51
N THR A 78 2.29 38.93 -11.07
CA THR A 78 2.59 39.14 -12.50
C THR A 78 2.29 37.91 -13.38
N LEU A 79 2.01 36.76 -12.77
CA LEU A 79 1.66 35.52 -13.47
C LEU A 79 0.15 35.48 -13.75
N ASP A 80 -0.21 34.93 -14.92
CA ASP A 80 -1.61 34.61 -15.20
C ASP A 80 -2.12 33.46 -14.30
N GLU A 81 -3.45 33.36 -14.17
CA GLU A 81 -4.07 32.38 -13.28
C GLU A 81 -3.76 30.92 -13.65
N ALA A 82 -3.54 30.63 -14.94
CA ALA A 82 -3.15 29.29 -15.36
C ALA A 82 -1.68 28.99 -15.00
N ALA A 83 -0.81 29.99 -15.02
CA ALA A 83 0.59 29.88 -14.60
C ALA A 83 0.70 29.66 -13.09
N LYS A 84 -0.11 30.35 -12.27
CA LYS A 84 -0.22 30.08 -10.82
C LYS A 84 -0.74 28.67 -10.53
N GLY A 85 -1.76 28.21 -11.27
CA GLY A 85 -2.25 26.83 -11.20
C GLY A 85 -1.15 25.81 -11.53
N ARG A 86 -0.42 26.01 -12.64
CA ARG A 86 0.71 25.14 -13.04
C ARG A 86 1.83 25.14 -12.00
N LEU A 87 2.18 26.29 -11.42
CA LEU A 87 3.18 26.37 -10.36
C LEU A 87 2.78 25.52 -9.16
N THR A 88 1.52 25.63 -8.70
CA THR A 88 0.99 24.82 -7.60
C THR A 88 1.03 23.33 -7.94
N VAL A 89 0.55 22.94 -9.11
CA VAL A 89 0.54 21.53 -9.55
C VAL A 89 1.96 20.97 -9.69
N SER A 90 2.94 21.79 -10.09
CA SER A 90 4.35 21.37 -10.20
C SER A 90 4.99 20.99 -8.87
N LYS A 91 4.36 21.35 -7.75
CA LYS A 91 4.83 21.05 -6.39
C LYS A 91 4.22 19.79 -5.82
N LEU A 92 3.27 19.15 -6.49
CA LEU A 92 2.71 17.89 -6.02
C LEU A 92 3.76 16.78 -6.15
N ASP A 93 3.90 15.96 -5.11
CA ASP A 93 4.64 14.71 -5.24
C ASP A 93 3.99 13.80 -6.31
N VAL A 94 4.70 12.74 -6.69
CA VAL A 94 4.26 11.82 -7.75
C VAL A 94 2.88 11.22 -7.47
N ALA A 95 2.57 10.89 -6.21
CA ALA A 95 1.32 10.24 -5.84
C ALA A 95 0.13 11.21 -5.86
N ALA A 96 0.33 12.43 -5.35
CA ALA A 96 -0.63 13.51 -5.36
C ALA A 96 -0.91 13.99 -6.79
N TYR A 97 0.13 14.15 -7.62
CA TYR A 97 -0.02 14.54 -9.02
C TYR A 97 -0.89 13.56 -9.80
N VAL A 98 -0.63 12.25 -9.71
CA VAL A 98 -1.43 11.23 -10.41
C VAL A 98 -2.90 11.26 -9.99
N ARG A 99 -3.17 11.40 -8.68
CA ARG A 99 -4.54 11.51 -8.17
C ARG A 99 -5.23 12.76 -8.68
N PHE A 100 -4.54 13.90 -8.65
CA PHE A 100 -5.02 15.17 -9.18
C PHE A 100 -5.36 15.06 -10.67
N THR A 101 -4.43 14.59 -11.50
CA THR A 101 -4.64 14.49 -12.95
C THR A 101 -5.76 13.55 -13.32
N ASN A 102 -5.94 12.45 -12.58
CA ASN A 102 -7.05 11.52 -12.81
C ASN A 102 -8.41 12.14 -12.47
N HIS A 103 -8.47 12.98 -11.44
CA HIS A 103 -9.71 13.61 -10.99
C HIS A 103 -10.21 14.68 -11.97
N ILE A 104 -9.30 15.40 -12.62
CA ILE A 104 -9.65 16.50 -13.52
C ILE A 104 -9.99 16.05 -14.94
N LEU A 105 -9.86 14.76 -15.25
CA LEU A 105 -10.19 14.22 -16.57
C LEU A 105 -11.65 14.56 -16.96
N PRO A 106 -11.90 14.94 -18.22
CA PRO A 106 -10.99 14.90 -19.37
C PRO A 106 -10.06 16.12 -19.54
N LYS A 107 -10.11 17.11 -18.63
CA LYS A 107 -9.27 18.32 -18.72
C LYS A 107 -7.82 18.00 -18.38
N ARG A 108 -6.91 18.87 -18.84
CA ARG A 108 -5.48 18.86 -18.45
C ARG A 108 -5.21 19.86 -17.33
N ALA A 109 -4.16 19.63 -16.56
CA ALA A 109 -3.75 20.56 -15.49
C ALA A 109 -3.45 21.98 -16.03
N SER A 110 -2.99 22.09 -17.28
CA SER A 110 -2.76 23.37 -17.95
C SER A 110 -4.03 24.14 -18.31
N GLU A 111 -5.20 23.50 -18.25
CA GLU A 111 -6.51 24.06 -18.60
C GLU A 111 -7.26 24.59 -17.36
N LEU A 112 -6.70 24.42 -16.16
CA LEU A 112 -7.28 24.89 -14.90
C LEU A 112 -6.69 26.25 -14.52
N CYS A 113 -7.52 27.12 -13.95
CA CYS A 113 -7.06 28.32 -13.27
C CYS A 113 -6.55 27.98 -11.85
N SER A 114 -5.96 28.97 -11.18
CA SER A 114 -5.48 28.83 -9.80
C SER A 114 -6.59 28.41 -8.84
N ASP A 115 -7.74 29.07 -8.91
CA ASP A 115 -8.88 28.81 -8.02
C ASP A 115 -9.42 27.39 -8.16
N ASP A 116 -9.64 26.93 -9.40
CA ASP A 116 -10.09 25.56 -9.67
C ASP A 116 -9.05 24.53 -9.19
N THR A 117 -7.77 24.82 -9.38
CA THR A 117 -6.66 23.97 -8.90
C THR A 117 -6.69 23.85 -7.38
N VAL A 118 -6.74 24.98 -6.67
CA VAL A 118 -6.80 25.04 -5.20
C VAL A 118 -8.04 24.30 -4.69
N LYS A 119 -9.19 24.50 -5.32
CA LYS A 119 -10.43 23.82 -4.98
C LYS A 119 -10.31 22.30 -5.12
N THR A 120 -9.83 21.81 -6.27
CA THR A 120 -9.63 20.37 -6.48
C THR A 120 -8.61 19.79 -5.50
N LEU A 121 -7.56 20.53 -5.15
CA LEU A 121 -6.60 20.08 -4.13
C LEU A 121 -7.26 19.94 -2.76
N LYS A 122 -8.08 20.91 -2.33
CA LYS A 122 -8.82 20.83 -1.06
C LYS A 122 -9.82 19.67 -1.04
N GLU A 123 -10.49 19.38 -2.16
CA GLU A 123 -11.41 18.23 -2.25
C GLU A 123 -10.66 16.89 -2.13
N LEU A 124 -9.50 16.75 -2.78
CA LEU A 124 -8.73 15.51 -2.80
C LEU A 124 -7.85 15.29 -1.58
N PHE A 125 -7.25 16.36 -1.07
CA PHE A 125 -6.16 16.34 -0.09
C PHE A 125 -6.39 17.28 1.09
N GLY A 126 -7.58 17.84 1.24
CA GLY A 126 -7.94 18.65 2.38
C GLY A 126 -8.25 17.82 3.63
N HIS A 127 -8.77 18.51 4.65
CA HIS A 127 -9.28 17.91 5.88
C HIS A 127 -10.63 17.19 5.66
N ASN A 128 -10.63 16.09 4.91
CA ASN A 128 -11.81 15.25 4.69
C ASN A 128 -11.86 14.02 5.63
N THR A 129 -10.95 13.94 6.59
CA THR A 129 -10.88 12.84 7.56
C THR A 129 -11.97 13.05 8.62
N SER A 130 -12.78 12.03 8.89
CA SER A 130 -13.85 12.14 9.89
C SER A 130 -13.28 12.49 11.27
N ALA A 131 -14.04 13.27 12.06
CA ALA A 131 -13.66 13.63 13.43
C ALA A 131 -13.34 12.38 14.27
N PHE A 132 -14.06 11.27 14.01
CA PHE A 132 -13.74 9.99 14.64
C PHE A 132 -12.34 9.50 14.27
N ALA A 133 -11.98 9.44 12.99
CA ALA A 133 -10.69 8.92 12.55
C ALA A 133 -9.53 9.75 13.12
N LEU A 134 -9.70 11.07 13.26
CA LEU A 134 -8.75 11.95 13.93
C LEU A 134 -8.63 11.62 15.43
N ARG A 135 -9.75 11.50 16.15
CA ARG A 135 -9.77 11.11 17.58
C ARG A 135 -9.15 9.72 17.82
N TYR A 136 -9.47 8.76 16.97
CA TYR A 136 -8.91 7.41 17.04
C TYR A 136 -7.39 7.42 16.82
N THR A 137 -6.93 8.17 15.82
CA THR A 137 -5.49 8.34 15.54
C THR A 137 -4.78 8.98 16.73
N TYR A 138 -5.37 10.03 17.32
CA TYR A 138 -4.85 10.66 18.53
C TYR A 138 -4.68 9.64 19.67
N LEU A 139 -5.74 8.89 20.00
CA LEU A 139 -5.71 7.88 21.08
C LEU A 139 -4.73 6.73 20.84
N LYS A 140 -4.43 6.42 19.58
CA LYS A 140 -3.43 5.42 19.19
C LYS A 140 -2.02 5.97 19.05
N THR A 141 -1.79 7.25 19.34
CA THR A 141 -0.47 7.85 19.22
C THR A 141 0.52 7.16 20.16
N GLN A 142 1.62 6.69 19.59
CA GLN A 142 2.72 6.07 20.30
C GLN A 142 4.03 6.60 19.71
N ARG A 143 5.07 6.70 20.54
CA ARG A 143 6.37 7.21 20.11
C ARG A 143 7.12 6.16 19.28
N ASN A 144 7.52 6.51 18.05
CA ASN A 144 8.09 5.57 17.07
C ASN A 144 9.45 6.03 16.52
N GLY A 145 10.43 6.20 17.40
CA GLY A 145 11.81 6.52 17.00
C GLY A 145 12.08 8.01 16.74
N GLU A 146 11.05 8.86 16.72
CA GLU A 146 11.23 10.32 16.72
C GLU A 146 11.80 10.88 18.04
N SER A 147 12.29 12.13 17.99
CA SER A 147 12.74 12.84 19.18
C SER A 147 11.58 13.12 20.14
N LEU A 148 11.89 13.35 21.41
CA LEU A 148 10.85 13.68 22.39
C LEU A 148 10.11 14.98 22.04
N SER A 149 10.83 15.98 21.51
CA SER A 149 10.23 17.25 21.12
C SER A 149 9.28 17.09 19.93
N ASP A 150 9.67 16.30 18.92
CA ASP A 150 8.82 16.02 17.76
C ASP A 150 7.57 15.25 18.18
N TYR A 151 7.73 14.27 19.07
CA TYR A 151 6.61 13.51 19.63
C TYR A 151 5.60 14.42 20.36
N ILE A 152 6.07 15.33 21.22
CA ILE A 152 5.21 16.28 21.94
C ILE A 152 4.48 17.20 20.94
N GLY A 153 5.19 17.72 19.93
CA GLY A 153 4.58 18.54 18.88
C GLY A 153 3.51 17.77 18.08
N MET A 154 3.77 16.51 17.75
CA MET A 154 2.83 15.62 17.07
C MET A 154 1.58 15.36 17.91
N VAL A 155 1.73 15.09 19.22
CA VAL A 155 0.60 14.91 20.15
C VAL A 155 -0.27 16.17 20.18
N ASN A 156 0.34 17.36 20.33
CA ASN A 156 -0.39 18.62 20.35
C ASN A 156 -1.17 18.84 19.04
N ARG A 157 -0.53 18.64 17.90
CA ARG A 157 -1.18 18.78 16.59
C ARG A 157 -2.37 17.84 16.42
N ARG A 158 -2.20 16.56 16.78
CA ARG A 158 -3.28 15.57 16.67
C ARG A 158 -4.43 15.88 17.65
N HIS A 159 -4.16 16.52 18.79
CA HIS A 159 -5.20 16.96 19.71
C HIS A 159 -6.10 18.03 19.09
N GLU A 160 -5.49 19.09 18.54
CA GLU A 160 -6.22 20.18 17.88
C GLU A 160 -7.09 19.66 16.73
N MET A 161 -6.54 18.75 15.91
CA MET A 161 -7.27 18.13 14.81
C MET A 161 -8.41 17.21 15.28
N ALA A 162 -8.33 16.63 16.47
CA ALA A 162 -9.32 15.67 16.96
C ALA A 162 -10.59 16.33 17.52
N GLU A 163 -10.60 17.67 17.68
CA GLU A 163 -11.76 18.44 18.13
C GLU A 163 -12.42 17.82 19.38
N PHE A 164 -11.61 17.50 20.40
CA PHE A 164 -12.11 16.88 21.63
C PHE A 164 -13.09 17.77 22.40
N ASN A 165 -13.07 19.08 22.18
CA ASN A 165 -14.02 20.02 22.78
C ASN A 165 -15.48 19.71 22.40
N ALA A 166 -15.71 19.04 21.26
CA ALA A 166 -17.03 18.67 20.78
C ALA A 166 -17.43 17.21 21.09
N ILE A 167 -16.62 16.46 21.85
CA ILE A 167 -16.91 15.06 22.15
C ILE A 167 -17.94 14.93 23.30
N ILE A 168 -18.95 14.07 23.12
CA ILE A 168 -19.85 13.71 24.23
C ILE A 168 -19.29 12.51 25.01
N PRO A 169 -19.61 12.36 26.32
CA PRO A 169 -19.10 11.25 27.13
C PRO A 169 -19.39 9.86 26.54
N GLU A 170 -20.54 9.68 25.90
CA GLU A 170 -20.87 8.43 25.23
C GLU A 170 -19.91 8.13 24.07
N GLN A 171 -19.67 9.08 23.17
CA GLN A 171 -18.68 8.93 22.07
C GLN A 171 -17.28 8.58 22.58
N MET A 172 -16.87 9.15 23.72
CA MET A 172 -15.58 8.81 24.33
C MET A 172 -15.54 7.34 24.78
N LYS A 173 -16.61 6.83 25.41
CA LYS A 173 -16.71 5.39 25.77
C LYS A 173 -16.60 4.48 24.54
N TYR A 174 -17.22 4.88 23.42
CA TYR A 174 -17.10 4.16 22.14
C TYR A 174 -15.66 4.12 21.66
N LEU A 175 -15.02 5.29 21.54
CA LEU A 175 -13.65 5.44 21.07
C LEU A 175 -12.68 4.56 21.88
N VAL A 176 -12.72 4.66 23.21
CA VAL A 176 -11.87 3.86 24.11
C VAL A 176 -12.12 2.37 23.91
N SER A 177 -13.37 1.95 23.77
CA SER A 177 -13.72 0.54 23.56
C SER A 177 -13.19 0.02 22.22
N ILE A 178 -13.35 0.78 21.14
CA ILE A 178 -12.83 0.42 19.80
C ILE A 178 -11.30 0.40 19.81
N CYS A 179 -10.66 1.34 20.51
CA CYS A 179 -9.20 1.37 20.66
C CYS A 179 -8.68 0.10 21.32
N GLY A 180 -9.35 -0.43 22.34
CA GLY A 180 -8.96 -1.65 23.06
C GLY A 180 -9.14 -2.97 22.29
N LEU A 181 -9.90 -2.97 21.18
CA LEU A 181 -10.08 -4.14 20.33
C LEU A 181 -8.88 -4.33 19.40
N HIS A 182 -7.79 -4.91 19.89
CA HIS A 182 -6.54 -5.02 19.11
C HIS A 182 -6.41 -6.30 18.28
N THR A 183 -7.24 -7.32 18.51
CA THR A 183 -7.06 -8.63 17.87
C THR A 183 -7.60 -8.63 16.43
N PRO A 184 -7.09 -9.51 15.54
CA PRO A 184 -7.68 -9.72 14.22
C PRO A 184 -9.14 -10.19 14.28
N ASP A 185 -9.52 -10.94 15.32
CA ASP A 185 -10.87 -11.48 15.52
C ASP A 185 -11.91 -10.39 15.81
N ASP A 186 -11.46 -9.18 16.17
CA ASP A 186 -12.32 -8.03 16.43
C ASP A 186 -12.45 -7.08 15.23
N ALA A 187 -11.89 -7.42 14.07
CA ALA A 187 -11.79 -6.49 12.94
C ALA A 187 -13.15 -6.00 12.41
N ASP A 188 -14.10 -6.92 12.18
CA ASP A 188 -15.49 -6.63 11.83
C ASP A 188 -16.25 -5.90 12.94
N ILE A 189 -15.98 -6.21 14.22
CA ILE A 189 -16.56 -5.50 15.36
C ILE A 189 -16.09 -4.05 15.36
N ARG A 190 -14.78 -3.80 15.19
CA ARG A 190 -14.25 -2.44 15.01
C ARG A 190 -14.95 -1.76 13.84
N THR A 191 -14.94 -2.34 12.64
CA THR A 191 -15.53 -1.71 11.45
C THR A 191 -17.02 -1.37 11.61
N ARG A 192 -17.82 -2.23 12.25
CA ARG A 192 -19.24 -1.95 12.50
C ARG A 192 -19.45 -0.88 13.57
N ALA A 193 -18.70 -0.95 14.67
CA ALA A 193 -18.73 0.06 15.73
C ALA A 193 -18.39 1.45 15.19
N LEU A 194 -17.39 1.53 14.29
CA LEU A 194 -17.02 2.75 13.57
C LEU A 194 -18.20 3.33 12.79
N ARG A 195 -18.79 2.52 11.91
CA ARG A 195 -19.90 2.94 11.05
C ARG A 195 -21.10 3.41 11.87
N LYS A 196 -21.49 2.67 12.90
CA LYS A 196 -22.65 3.01 13.75
C LYS A 196 -22.49 4.38 14.42
N MET A 197 -21.27 4.70 14.83
CA MET A 197 -20.98 5.94 15.52
C MET A 197 -20.89 7.14 14.55
N GLU A 198 -20.48 6.91 13.29
CA GLU A 198 -20.60 7.92 12.22
C GLU A 198 -22.06 8.15 11.79
N ASP A 199 -22.86 7.07 11.65
CA ASP A 199 -24.27 7.14 11.24
C ASP A 199 -25.19 7.75 12.31
N ASN A 200 -24.88 7.54 13.59
CA ASN A 200 -25.66 8.06 14.71
C ASN A 200 -24.74 8.60 15.83
N PRO A 201 -24.29 9.87 15.74
CA PRO A 201 -23.39 10.47 16.71
C PRO A 201 -23.94 10.53 18.15
N GLN A 202 -25.26 10.42 18.33
CA GLN A 202 -25.93 10.44 19.64
C GLN A 202 -26.18 9.02 20.19
N THR A 203 -25.59 8.00 19.58
CA THR A 203 -25.77 6.63 20.04
C THR A 203 -25.18 6.44 21.45
N THR A 204 -25.92 5.74 22.32
CA THR A 204 -25.48 5.46 23.69
C THR A 204 -24.55 4.25 23.72
N PHE A 205 -23.63 4.18 24.66
CA PHE A 205 -22.69 3.05 24.80
C PHE A 205 -23.41 1.71 24.95
N LYS A 206 -24.60 1.72 25.55
CA LYS A 206 -25.50 0.57 25.62
C LYS A 206 -25.93 0.07 24.23
N GLY A 207 -26.18 0.99 23.29
CA GLY A 207 -26.49 0.68 21.90
C GLY A 207 -25.33 -0.01 21.16
N LEU A 208 -24.07 0.28 21.51
CA LEU A 208 -22.91 -0.44 20.99
C LEU A 208 -22.87 -1.84 21.56
N SER A 209 -22.97 -1.96 22.89
CA SER A 209 -22.91 -3.24 23.57
C SER A 209 -23.96 -4.21 23.01
N LEU A 210 -25.16 -3.72 22.70
CA LEU A 210 -26.21 -4.51 22.08
C LEU A 210 -25.84 -4.97 20.66
N GLU A 211 -25.23 -4.10 19.86
CA GLU A 211 -24.79 -4.45 18.50
C GLU A 211 -23.61 -5.43 18.51
N VAL A 212 -22.62 -5.22 19.39
CA VAL A 212 -21.53 -6.17 19.60
C VAL A 212 -22.11 -7.52 20.03
N GLN A 213 -23.06 -7.53 20.95
CA GLN A 213 -23.74 -8.76 21.36
C GLN A 213 -24.48 -9.42 20.20
N GLN A 214 -25.16 -8.64 19.36
CA GLN A 214 -25.85 -9.13 18.17
C GLN A 214 -24.86 -9.77 17.18
N ILE A 215 -23.70 -9.16 16.94
CA ILE A 215 -22.63 -9.73 16.11
C ILE A 215 -22.13 -11.05 16.70
N LEU A 216 -21.90 -11.10 18.02
CA LEU A 216 -21.46 -12.32 18.70
C LEU A 216 -22.52 -13.43 18.63
N ASN A 217 -23.81 -13.07 18.71
CA ASN A 217 -24.91 -14.01 18.52
C ASN A 217 -24.94 -14.53 17.08
N ILE A 218 -24.89 -13.65 16.07
CA ILE A 218 -24.83 -14.04 14.65
C ILE A 218 -23.63 -14.94 14.37
N ARG A 219 -22.46 -14.68 14.96
CA ARG A 219 -21.29 -15.56 14.84
C ARG A 219 -21.52 -16.94 15.46
N ARG A 220 -22.23 -17.01 16.60
CA ARG A 220 -22.63 -18.29 17.20
C ARG A 220 -23.63 -19.03 16.30
N ASP A 221 -24.61 -18.33 15.77
CA ASP A 221 -25.64 -18.91 14.90
C ASP A 221 -25.06 -19.34 13.54
N ALA A 222 -24.12 -18.59 12.99
CA ALA A 222 -23.37 -18.96 11.79
C ALA A 222 -22.60 -20.27 11.98
N LYS A 223 -22.07 -20.53 13.19
CA LYS A 223 -21.46 -21.84 13.52
C LYS A 223 -22.50 -22.97 13.57
N LEU A 224 -23.77 -22.68 13.87
CA LEU A 224 -24.86 -23.66 13.84
C LEU A 224 -25.36 -23.93 12.41
N LEU A 225 -25.44 -22.89 11.58
CA LEU A 225 -25.90 -22.97 10.18
C LEU A 225 -24.82 -23.47 9.22
N GLY A 226 -23.58 -23.45 9.66
CA GLY A 226 -22.46 -23.97 8.92
C GLY A 226 -21.26 -24.12 9.84
N ASN A 227 -20.94 -25.38 10.13
CA ASN A 227 -19.66 -25.79 9.60
C ASN A 227 -19.72 -25.42 8.10
N PRO A 228 -18.94 -24.43 7.58
CA PRO A 228 -18.35 -24.74 6.27
C PRO A 228 -17.77 -26.15 6.46
N PRO A 229 -17.86 -27.08 5.49
CA PRO A 229 -17.04 -28.27 5.61
C PRO A 229 -15.64 -27.73 5.87
N SER A 230 -15.22 -27.85 7.13
CA SER A 230 -13.84 -27.71 7.48
C SER A 230 -13.21 -28.62 6.45
N LEU A 231 -12.24 -28.13 5.70
CA LEU A 231 -11.34 -29.02 4.96
C LEU A 231 -10.52 -29.89 5.94
N LEU A 232 -11.07 -30.22 7.13
CA LEU A 232 -10.90 -31.50 7.78
C LEU A 232 -11.16 -32.55 6.71
N GLN A 233 -10.04 -33.04 6.24
CA GLN A 233 -9.90 -34.19 5.37
C GLN A 233 -10.95 -35.23 5.77
N PRO A 234 -11.58 -35.92 4.80
CA PRO A 234 -12.48 -37.00 5.15
C PRO A 234 -11.70 -38.00 6.01
N ASP A 235 -12.16 -38.19 7.25
CA ASP A 235 -11.59 -39.18 8.18
C ASP A 235 -11.63 -40.59 7.58
N ASN A 236 -12.51 -40.80 6.60
CA ASN A 236 -12.59 -42.01 5.81
C ASN A 236 -11.94 -41.85 4.43
N PRO A 237 -11.08 -42.78 3.99
CA PRO A 237 -10.52 -42.75 2.65
C PRO A 237 -11.62 -42.96 1.58
N PRO A 238 -11.51 -42.33 0.40
CA PRO A 238 -12.47 -42.48 -0.69
C PRO A 238 -12.53 -43.88 -1.31
N SER A 239 -11.65 -44.81 -0.92
CA SER A 239 -11.66 -46.20 -1.35
C SER A 239 -11.16 -47.12 -0.22
N PRO A 240 -11.60 -48.40 -0.19
CA PRO A 240 -11.09 -49.39 0.75
C PRO A 240 -9.56 -49.53 0.66
N CYS A 241 -8.91 -49.71 1.80
CA CYS A 241 -7.46 -49.82 1.90
C CYS A 241 -6.92 -50.93 0.98
N PHE A 242 -6.12 -50.58 -0.03
CA PHE A 242 -5.54 -51.56 -0.97
C PHE A 242 -4.65 -52.63 -0.33
N ARG A 243 -4.27 -52.46 0.95
CA ARG A 243 -3.48 -53.42 1.74
C ARG A 243 -4.34 -54.50 2.41
N CYS A 244 -5.60 -54.21 2.74
CA CYS A 244 -6.42 -55.16 3.52
C CYS A 244 -7.94 -55.06 3.34
N GLY A 245 -8.43 -54.11 2.54
CA GLY A 245 -9.86 -53.86 2.27
C GLY A 245 -10.62 -53.09 3.35
N GLY A 246 -9.94 -52.57 4.39
CA GLY A 246 -10.60 -51.84 5.47
C GLY A 246 -10.84 -50.35 5.16
N SER A 247 -11.79 -49.73 5.85
CA SER A 247 -12.11 -48.30 5.74
C SER A 247 -11.13 -47.42 6.53
N HIS A 248 -9.84 -47.47 6.17
CA HIS A 248 -8.80 -46.62 6.75
C HIS A 248 -7.72 -46.26 5.72
N TRP A 249 -7.02 -45.17 5.95
CA TRP A 249 -5.90 -44.75 5.10
C TRP A 249 -4.78 -45.80 5.08
N ALA A 250 -4.26 -46.16 3.91
CA ALA A 250 -3.24 -47.22 3.78
C ALA A 250 -1.94 -46.97 4.56
N ARG A 251 -1.66 -45.72 4.96
CA ARG A 251 -0.56 -45.35 5.87
C ARG A 251 -0.77 -45.82 7.32
N ASN A 252 -2.02 -45.95 7.75
CA ASN A 252 -2.43 -46.35 9.09
C ASN A 252 -2.83 -47.84 9.16
N CYS A 253 -2.55 -48.60 8.09
CA CYS A 253 -2.96 -49.99 8.01
C CYS A 253 -2.13 -50.86 8.95
N TYR A 254 -2.79 -51.68 9.78
CA TYR A 254 -2.13 -52.67 10.64
C TYR A 254 -1.16 -53.59 9.90
N PHE A 255 -1.45 -53.90 8.63
CA PHE A 255 -0.63 -54.79 7.81
C PHE A 255 0.55 -54.09 7.12
N ILE A 256 0.77 -52.78 7.30
CA ILE A 256 1.81 -52.01 6.58
C ILE A 256 3.23 -52.54 6.78
N ASN A 257 3.52 -53.12 7.94
CA ASN A 257 4.82 -53.71 8.29
C ASN A 257 4.74 -55.23 8.55
N LYS A 258 3.63 -55.89 8.19
CA LYS A 258 3.46 -57.34 8.37
C LYS A 258 3.83 -58.08 7.09
N THR A 259 4.58 -59.17 7.23
CA THR A 259 4.96 -60.06 6.12
C THR A 259 3.78 -60.93 5.74
N CYS A 260 3.40 -60.94 4.47
CA CYS A 260 2.34 -61.81 3.99
C CYS A 260 2.85 -63.26 3.88
N HIS A 261 2.16 -64.20 4.54
CA HIS A 261 2.54 -65.61 4.50
C HIS A 261 2.39 -66.26 3.11
N ASN A 262 1.61 -65.67 2.19
CA ASN A 262 1.34 -66.26 0.88
C ASN A 262 2.39 -65.86 -0.18
N CYS A 263 2.75 -64.58 -0.26
CA CYS A 263 3.73 -64.09 -1.26
C CYS A 263 5.04 -63.61 -0.64
N LYS A 264 5.22 -63.74 0.68
CA LYS A 264 6.39 -63.31 1.45
C LYS A 264 6.72 -61.80 1.38
N LEU A 265 5.93 -61.00 0.65
CA LEU A 265 6.07 -59.53 0.59
C LEU A 265 5.47 -58.87 1.83
N ILE A 266 6.08 -57.77 2.28
CA ILE A 266 5.64 -56.98 3.43
C ILE A 266 4.59 -55.95 3.00
N GLY A 267 3.56 -55.74 3.82
CA GLY A 267 2.71 -54.56 3.72
C GLY A 267 1.24 -54.80 3.39
N HIS A 268 0.72 -56.02 3.47
CA HIS A 268 -0.67 -56.34 3.14
C HIS A 268 -1.19 -57.62 3.82
N LYS A 269 -2.52 -57.78 3.84
CA LYS A 269 -3.25 -58.95 4.37
C LYS A 269 -3.29 -60.09 3.33
N LYS A 270 -3.31 -61.35 3.79
CA LYS A 270 -3.55 -62.54 2.94
C LYS A 270 -4.82 -62.31 2.09
N GLY A 271 -4.71 -62.52 0.77
CA GLY A 271 -5.77 -62.25 -0.21
C GLY A 271 -5.55 -60.98 -1.06
N TYR A 272 -4.70 -60.04 -0.62
CA TYR A 272 -4.42 -58.78 -1.34
C TYR A 272 -3.08 -58.78 -2.11
N CYS A 273 -2.47 -59.96 -2.30
CA CYS A 273 -1.14 -60.12 -2.93
C CYS A 273 -1.09 -59.58 -4.37
N LYS A 274 -2.21 -59.64 -5.10
CA LYS A 274 -2.32 -59.14 -6.48
C LYS A 274 -1.96 -57.64 -6.60
N ASN A 275 -2.18 -56.86 -5.53
CA ASN A 275 -1.85 -55.43 -5.50
C ASN A 275 -0.34 -55.15 -5.29
N PHE A 276 0.44 -56.18 -4.95
CA PHE A 276 1.84 -56.08 -4.55
C PHE A 276 2.80 -56.87 -5.44
N THR A 277 2.28 -57.74 -6.29
CA THR A 277 3.07 -58.65 -7.15
C THR A 277 3.68 -57.98 -8.39
N ASN A 278 3.28 -56.74 -8.73
CA ASN A 278 3.80 -56.00 -9.89
C ASN A 278 4.83 -54.88 -9.56
N LYS A 279 5.42 -54.87 -8.35
CA LYS A 279 6.33 -53.80 -7.91
C LYS A 279 7.81 -54.17 -7.84
N GLU A 280 8.25 -55.23 -8.52
CA GLU A 280 9.68 -55.59 -8.60
C GLU A 280 10.50 -54.77 -9.63
N LYS A 281 9.91 -53.79 -10.34
CA LYS A 281 10.65 -52.97 -11.33
C LYS A 281 10.66 -51.47 -11.11
N GLN A 282 10.49 -50.97 -9.88
CA GLN A 282 10.87 -49.59 -9.56
C GLN A 282 11.76 -49.54 -8.34
N ASN A 283 13.06 -49.43 -8.63
CA ASN A 283 14.13 -49.09 -7.71
C ASN A 283 13.67 -48.12 -6.62
N ARG A 284 14.00 -48.46 -5.37
CA ARG A 284 14.02 -47.56 -4.21
C ARG A 284 14.89 -46.34 -4.53
N LYS A 285 14.36 -45.34 -5.22
CA LYS A 285 14.90 -43.98 -5.11
C LYS A 285 14.41 -43.44 -3.78
N LYS A 286 15.34 -43.30 -2.83
CA LYS A 286 15.15 -42.55 -1.58
C LYS A 286 14.34 -41.29 -1.90
N SER A 287 13.10 -41.24 -1.43
CA SER A 287 12.25 -40.05 -1.52
C SER A 287 12.95 -38.94 -0.75
N ARG A 288 13.58 -38.00 -1.46
CA ARG A 288 13.95 -36.72 -0.86
C ARG A 288 12.65 -36.05 -0.43
N ALA A 289 12.52 -35.76 0.86
CA ALA A 289 11.40 -34.98 1.38
C ALA A 289 11.34 -33.64 0.62
N THR A 290 10.37 -33.52 -0.27
CA THR A 290 9.96 -32.25 -0.87
C THR A 290 9.05 -31.55 0.12
N SER A 291 9.45 -30.36 0.59
CA SER A 291 8.56 -29.47 1.31
C SER A 291 7.44 -29.05 0.36
N ASN A 292 6.23 -29.57 0.56
CA ASN A 292 5.06 -29.10 -0.16
C ASN A 292 4.78 -27.67 0.31
N VAL A 293 5.15 -26.67 -0.51
CA VAL A 293 4.66 -25.30 -0.32
C VAL A 293 3.23 -25.27 -0.86
N GLY A 294 2.26 -25.33 0.05
CA GLY A 294 0.87 -25.05 -0.28
C GLY A 294 0.72 -23.58 -0.65
N VAL A 295 0.46 -23.29 -1.93
CA VAL A 295 0.06 -21.95 -2.35
C VAL A 295 -1.39 -21.77 -1.90
N ILE A 296 -1.60 -20.99 -0.84
CA ILE A 296 -2.94 -20.57 -0.44
C ILE A 296 -3.42 -19.58 -1.51
N ALA A 297 -4.28 -20.05 -2.40
CA ALA A 297 -5.10 -19.15 -3.18
C ALA A 297 -6.18 -18.59 -2.24
N SER A 298 -6.31 -17.27 -2.18
CA SER A 298 -7.45 -16.63 -1.53
C SER A 298 -8.72 -17.09 -2.24
N THR A 299 -9.39 -18.11 -1.70
CA THR A 299 -10.76 -18.50 -2.05
C THR A 299 -11.74 -17.91 -1.05
N GLY A 300 -11.50 -16.66 -0.65
CA GLY A 300 -12.49 -15.87 0.07
C GLY A 300 -13.47 -15.31 -0.94
N THR A 301 -14.75 -15.59 -0.76
CA THR A 301 -15.85 -15.07 -1.59
C THR A 301 -16.07 -13.56 -1.46
N ASP A 302 -15.27 -12.84 -0.65
CA ASP A 302 -15.39 -11.38 -0.43
C ASP A 302 -14.06 -10.61 -0.60
N VAL A 303 -13.18 -11.06 -1.49
CA VAL A 303 -12.02 -10.24 -1.90
C VAL A 303 -12.18 -9.93 -3.38
N ALA A 304 -12.16 -8.64 -3.72
CA ALA A 304 -12.15 -8.14 -5.09
C ALA A 304 -11.32 -9.08 -5.99
N LEU A 305 -11.91 -9.49 -7.11
CA LEU A 305 -11.35 -10.47 -8.03
C LEU A 305 -9.92 -10.05 -8.38
N VAL A 306 -8.93 -10.63 -7.70
CA VAL A 306 -7.53 -10.28 -7.95
C VAL A 306 -7.26 -10.81 -9.35
N ASN A 307 -7.29 -9.90 -10.34
CA ASN A 307 -6.93 -10.19 -11.72
C ASN A 307 -5.43 -10.54 -11.77
N ARG A 308 -5.11 -11.77 -11.36
CA ARG A 308 -3.76 -12.31 -11.44
C ARG A 308 -3.44 -12.45 -12.92
N ILE A 309 -2.57 -11.59 -13.42
CA ILE A 309 -2.13 -11.65 -14.81
C ILE A 309 -1.22 -12.88 -14.95
N TYR A 310 -1.59 -13.79 -15.84
CA TYR A 310 -0.76 -14.93 -16.22
C TYR A 310 -0.25 -14.73 -17.64
N ARG A 311 1.03 -15.04 -17.86
CA ARG A 311 1.66 -15.02 -19.19
C ARG A 311 2.14 -16.42 -19.55
N LYS A 312 2.01 -16.78 -20.82
CA LYS A 312 2.62 -18.00 -21.38
C LYS A 312 4.05 -17.65 -21.78
N VAL A 313 5.02 -18.32 -21.16
CA VAL A 313 6.45 -18.14 -21.44
C VAL A 313 6.99 -19.44 -22.04
N LYS A 314 7.83 -19.34 -23.08
CA LYS A 314 8.56 -20.49 -23.61
C LYS A 314 9.89 -20.61 -22.87
N ILE A 315 10.09 -21.72 -22.18
CA ILE A 315 11.33 -22.04 -21.47
C ILE A 315 11.80 -23.41 -21.99
N SER A 316 13.03 -23.48 -22.52
CA SER A 316 13.62 -24.71 -23.07
C SER A 316 12.69 -25.46 -24.06
N GLY A 317 11.97 -24.72 -24.92
CA GLY A 317 11.02 -25.27 -25.89
C GLY A 317 9.63 -25.64 -25.36
N ALA A 318 9.43 -25.68 -24.04
CA ALA A 318 8.13 -25.95 -23.42
C ALA A 318 7.41 -24.65 -23.03
N THR A 319 6.10 -24.62 -23.26
CA THR A 319 5.26 -23.48 -22.86
C THR A 319 4.75 -23.67 -21.44
N ILE A 320 5.10 -22.73 -20.55
CA ILE A 320 4.68 -22.67 -19.15
C ILE A 320 3.83 -21.43 -18.93
N ARG A 321 2.72 -21.58 -18.18
CA ARG A 321 1.90 -20.46 -17.76
C ARG A 321 2.40 -19.97 -16.40
N MET A 322 2.96 -18.77 -16.36
CA MET A 322 3.53 -18.18 -15.14
C MET A 322 2.73 -16.95 -14.73
N ARG A 323 2.65 -16.67 -13.42
CA ARG A 323 2.05 -15.43 -12.92
C ARG A 323 3.03 -14.28 -13.13
N LEU A 324 2.58 -13.20 -13.74
CA LEU A 324 3.35 -11.97 -13.85
C LEU A 324 3.32 -11.28 -12.48
N ASN A 325 4.48 -11.20 -11.83
CA ASN A 325 4.66 -10.55 -10.54
C ASN A 325 5.85 -9.59 -10.64
N THR A 326 5.59 -8.28 -10.63
CA THR A 326 6.62 -7.24 -10.77
C THR A 326 7.26 -6.83 -9.44
N GLY A 327 6.74 -7.32 -8.31
CA GLY A 327 7.20 -6.97 -6.96
C GLY A 327 7.92 -8.10 -6.23
N VAL A 328 8.61 -9.00 -6.92
CA VAL A 328 9.39 -10.07 -6.29
C VAL A 328 10.77 -10.19 -6.95
N ASP A 329 11.82 -10.24 -6.12
CA ASP A 329 13.20 -10.36 -6.60
C ASP A 329 13.53 -11.74 -7.16
N VAL A 330 12.71 -12.75 -6.84
CA VAL A 330 12.93 -14.14 -7.24
C VAL A 330 11.65 -14.76 -7.82
N THR A 331 11.77 -15.34 -9.00
CA THR A 331 10.67 -16.08 -9.65
C THR A 331 10.70 -17.54 -9.21
N LEU A 332 9.59 -18.06 -8.71
CA LEU A 332 9.44 -19.46 -8.32
C LEU A 332 8.88 -20.29 -9.47
N LEU A 333 9.48 -21.45 -9.73
CA LEU A 333 8.99 -22.45 -10.66
C LEU A 333 8.51 -23.69 -9.90
N SER A 334 7.35 -24.23 -10.26
CA SER A 334 6.86 -25.46 -9.64
C SER A 334 7.72 -26.66 -10.07
N VAL A 335 7.86 -27.66 -9.21
CA VAL A 335 8.56 -28.91 -9.55
C VAL A 335 7.93 -29.59 -10.78
N LYS A 336 6.60 -29.48 -10.94
CA LYS A 336 5.87 -30.00 -12.10
C LYS A 336 6.28 -29.31 -13.40
N ASP A 337 6.43 -27.99 -13.38
CA ASP A 337 6.87 -27.23 -14.56
C ASP A 337 8.36 -27.44 -14.83
N TRP A 338 9.19 -27.62 -13.79
CA TRP A 338 10.60 -27.99 -13.93
C TRP A 338 10.78 -29.35 -14.60
N ILE A 339 9.96 -30.34 -14.24
CA ILE A 339 9.87 -31.63 -14.94
C ILE A 339 9.50 -31.40 -16.42
N LYS A 340 8.51 -30.53 -16.68
CA LYS A 340 8.00 -30.24 -18.03
C LYS A 340 9.04 -29.60 -18.97
N ILE A 341 10.03 -28.90 -18.43
CA ILE A 341 11.16 -28.32 -19.20
C ILE A 341 12.38 -29.24 -19.29
N ASN A 342 12.19 -30.56 -19.11
CA ASN A 342 13.23 -31.58 -19.17
C ASN A 342 14.32 -31.47 -18.09
N HIS A 343 13.96 -31.02 -16.88
CA HIS A 343 14.85 -31.09 -15.72
C HIS A 343 16.25 -30.48 -15.93
N PRO A 344 16.36 -29.21 -16.34
CA PRO A 344 17.65 -28.58 -16.55
C PRO A 344 18.48 -28.63 -15.26
N LYS A 345 19.78 -28.92 -15.38
CA LYS A 345 20.72 -28.92 -14.25
C LYS A 345 20.73 -27.52 -13.62
N LEU A 346 20.45 -27.46 -12.33
CA LEU A 346 20.43 -26.22 -11.56
C LEU A 346 21.81 -25.90 -11.02
N LEU A 347 22.20 -24.63 -11.07
CA LEU A 347 23.38 -24.12 -10.38
C LEU A 347 23.09 -23.96 -8.87
N PRO A 348 24.12 -23.91 -8.02
CA PRO A 348 23.95 -23.59 -6.60
C PRO A 348 23.25 -22.25 -6.42
N SER A 349 22.26 -22.19 -5.53
CA SER A 349 21.54 -20.94 -5.25
C SER A 349 22.42 -19.97 -4.48
N LEU A 350 22.44 -18.71 -4.92
CA LEU A 350 23.08 -17.60 -4.21
C LEU A 350 22.22 -17.06 -3.05
N VAL A 351 20.93 -17.42 -3.01
CA VAL A 351 19.95 -16.90 -2.05
C VAL A 351 19.19 -18.05 -1.39
N LYS A 352 18.96 -17.98 -0.07
CA LYS A 352 18.11 -18.93 0.67
C LYS A 352 16.70 -18.37 0.80
N LEU A 353 15.71 -19.06 0.24
CA LEU A 353 14.30 -18.69 0.34
C LEU A 353 13.62 -19.45 1.48
N LYS A 354 12.82 -18.74 2.27
CA LYS A 354 12.00 -19.31 3.34
C LYS A 354 10.53 -19.01 3.10
N SER A 355 9.66 -19.97 3.43
CA SER A 355 8.21 -19.74 3.43
C SER A 355 7.77 -18.95 4.67
N ALA A 356 6.54 -18.43 4.68
CA ALA A 356 5.97 -17.66 5.79
C ALA A 356 5.91 -18.43 7.13
N ASN A 357 6.02 -19.76 7.11
CA ASN A 357 6.18 -20.61 8.30
C ASN A 357 7.64 -20.97 8.61
N ASN A 358 8.59 -20.17 8.09
CA ASN A 358 10.03 -20.25 8.32
C ASN A 358 10.71 -21.55 7.86
N LYS A 359 10.05 -22.33 6.98
CA LYS A 359 10.63 -23.55 6.38
C LYS A 359 11.40 -23.21 5.10
N ASP A 360 12.50 -23.90 4.86
CA ASP A 360 13.27 -23.71 3.64
C ASP A 360 12.47 -24.16 2.40
N ILE A 361 12.46 -23.29 1.39
CA ILE A 361 11.93 -23.57 0.06
C ILE A 361 13.08 -24.17 -0.74
N LYS A 362 12.88 -25.41 -1.23
CA LYS A 362 13.89 -26.16 -2.00
C LYS A 362 13.67 -26.04 -3.49
#